data_AF-A0A1W1D6U2-F1
#
_entry.id   AF-A0A1W1D6U2-F1
#
_cell.length_a   1.000
_cell.length_b   1.000
_cell.length_c   1.000
_cell.angle_alpha   90.00
_cell.angle_beta   90.00
_cell.angle_gamma   90.00
#
_symmetry.space_group_name_H-M   'P 1'
#
loop_
_entity.id
_entity.type
_entity.pdbx_description
1 polymer ?
#
loop_
_entity_poly.entity_id
_entity_poly.type
_entity_poly.pdbx_seq_one_letter_code
_entity_poly.pdbx_strand_id
1 'polypeptide(L)'
;MFDVASDMGLTTDDEDFGQTMGVWGVEQGPYVVLPLLGPSTVRDGVGLFVDTTSDANMIDKTEGIGFISSSAINIIDKRVELLPVTDMLDLSDDPYTMMRSSYLQKRKFDVFDGSLPVEEDEFDDF
;
A
#
# COMPACT_ATOMS: atom_id res chain seq x y z
N MET A 1 -23.60 0.49 5.96
CA MET A 1 -23.32 1.92 6.25
C MET A 1 -23.53 2.68 4.94
N PHE A 2 -24.08 3.88 4.96
CA PHE A 2 -24.32 4.69 3.74
C PHE A 2 -23.16 5.66 3.53
N ASP A 3 -22.62 5.71 2.32
CA ASP A 3 -21.54 6.64 1.94
C ASP A 3 -22.14 7.88 1.27
N VAL A 4 -22.41 8.90 2.08
CA VAL A 4 -22.96 10.18 1.61
C VAL A 4 -21.90 11.02 0.88
N ALA A 5 -20.61 10.75 1.11
CA ALA A 5 -19.52 11.51 0.48
C ALA A 5 -19.41 11.18 -1.02
N SER A 6 -19.50 9.88 -1.35
CA SER A 6 -19.59 9.44 -2.74
C SER A 6 -20.82 10.01 -3.47
N ASP A 7 -21.99 10.05 -2.80
CA ASP A 7 -23.22 10.63 -3.36
C ASP A 7 -23.11 12.15 -3.63
N MET A 8 -22.19 12.84 -2.94
CA MET A 8 -21.89 14.26 -3.14
C MET A 8 -20.81 14.51 -4.21
N GLY A 9 -20.31 13.45 -4.85
CA GLY A 9 -19.29 13.54 -5.90
C GLY A 9 -17.86 13.73 -5.38
N LEU A 10 -17.60 13.40 -4.12
CA LEU A 10 -16.25 13.38 -3.57
C LEU A 10 -15.58 12.04 -3.92
N THR A 11 -14.37 12.09 -4.46
CA THR A 11 -13.52 10.92 -4.66
C THR A 11 -12.69 10.69 -3.41
N THR A 12 -12.61 9.43 -2.96
CA THR A 12 -11.67 9.01 -1.93
C THR A 12 -10.43 8.47 -2.63
N ASP A 13 -9.29 9.05 -2.30
CA ASP A 13 -7.98 8.56 -2.70
C ASP A 13 -7.29 8.02 -1.42
N ASP A 14 -6.80 6.78 -1.49
CA ASP A 14 -6.11 6.11 -0.37
C ASP A 14 -4.64 6.57 -0.33
N GLU A 15 -4.36 7.56 0.51
CA GLU A 15 -3.04 8.16 0.72
C GLU A 15 -2.41 7.71 2.03
N ASP A 16 -1.07 7.57 2.05
CA ASP A 16 -0.31 7.12 3.21
C ASP A 16 1.01 7.88 3.41
N PHE A 17 1.62 7.74 4.59
CA PHE A 17 2.85 8.47 4.90
C PHE A 17 4.03 8.05 4.00
N GLY A 18 4.02 6.83 3.48
CA GLY A 18 5.00 6.36 2.50
C GLY A 18 4.89 7.09 1.15
N GLN A 19 3.67 7.38 0.69
CA GLN A 19 3.41 8.18 -0.50
C GLN A 19 3.89 9.63 -0.30
N THR A 20 3.55 10.20 0.86
CA THR A 20 4.02 11.52 1.27
C THR A 20 5.55 11.61 1.23
N MET A 21 6.26 10.62 1.80
CA MET A 21 7.72 10.55 1.73
C MET A 21 8.24 10.40 0.30
N GLY A 22 7.52 9.67 -0.56
CA GLY A 22 7.85 9.51 -1.97
C GLY A 22 7.81 10.82 -2.74
N VAL A 23 6.78 11.64 -2.53
CA VAL A 23 6.67 12.99 -3.12
C VAL A 23 7.84 13.88 -2.69
N TRP A 24 8.35 13.68 -1.48
CA TRP A 24 9.48 14.44 -0.91
C TRP A 24 10.85 13.90 -1.35
N GLY A 25 10.89 12.92 -2.25
CA GLY A 25 12.13 12.37 -2.81
C GLY A 25 12.81 11.32 -1.95
N VAL A 26 12.12 10.75 -0.95
CA VAL A 26 12.64 9.60 -0.21
C VAL A 26 12.55 8.36 -1.10
N GLU A 27 13.70 7.77 -1.40
CA GLU A 27 13.78 6.52 -2.15
C GLU A 27 13.02 5.40 -1.45
N GLN A 28 12.34 4.56 -2.23
CA GLN A 28 11.55 3.43 -1.72
C GLN A 28 12.42 2.37 -1.01
N GLY A 29 13.69 2.23 -1.42
CA GLY A 29 14.61 1.22 -0.92
C GLY A 29 14.28 -0.21 -1.40
N PRO A 30 14.86 -1.25 -0.76
CA PRO A 30 14.63 -2.64 -1.13
C PRO A 30 13.14 -3.05 -1.04
N TYR A 31 12.72 -3.87 -2.01
CA TYR A 31 11.42 -4.54 -1.98
C TYR A 31 11.45 -5.70 -0.98
N VAL A 32 10.44 -5.79 -0.13
CA VAL A 32 10.27 -6.83 0.88
C VAL A 32 8.83 -7.31 0.90
N VAL A 33 8.61 -8.57 1.27
CA VAL A 33 7.26 -9.10 1.50
C VAL A 33 7.08 -9.24 3.00
N LEU A 34 6.19 -8.42 3.56
CA LEU A 34 5.87 -8.43 4.97
C LEU A 34 4.96 -9.64 5.28
N PRO A 35 5.22 -10.37 6.37
CA PRO A 35 4.31 -11.42 6.82
C PRO A 35 2.91 -10.85 7.07
N LEU A 36 1.88 -11.52 6.54
CA LEU A 36 0.46 -11.16 6.65
C LEU A 36 0.03 -9.87 5.91
N LEU A 37 0.92 -8.87 5.80
CA LEU A 37 0.63 -7.58 5.18
C LEU A 37 0.91 -7.55 3.67
N GLY A 38 1.81 -8.40 3.17
CA GLY A 38 2.08 -8.56 1.74
C GLY A 38 3.24 -7.71 1.20
N PRO A 39 3.27 -7.45 -0.12
CA PRO A 39 4.28 -6.64 -0.81
C PRO A 39 4.48 -5.26 -0.19
N SER A 40 5.73 -4.87 0.04
CA SER A 40 6.08 -3.55 0.57
C SER A 40 7.49 -3.11 0.17
N THR A 41 7.84 -1.85 0.43
CA THR A 41 9.21 -1.35 0.40
C THR A 41 9.68 -0.94 1.79
N VAL A 42 10.98 -0.74 2.00
CA VAL A 42 11.48 -0.27 3.31
C VAL A 42 10.85 1.07 3.69
N ARG A 43 10.75 2.01 2.74
CA ARG A 43 10.08 3.30 2.97
C ARG A 43 8.62 3.11 3.36
N ASP A 44 7.89 2.29 2.62
CA ASP A 44 6.46 2.10 2.84
C ASP A 44 6.17 1.31 4.11
N GLY A 45 7.06 0.39 4.53
CA GLY A 45 6.97 -0.29 5.81
C GLY A 45 7.16 0.65 7.00
N VAL A 46 8.06 1.63 6.89
CA VAL A 46 8.20 2.71 7.88
C VAL A 46 6.98 3.63 7.83
N GLY A 47 6.48 3.96 6.63
CA GLY A 47 5.24 4.69 6.42
C GLY A 47 4.08 4.07 7.18
N LEU A 48 3.82 2.78 6.94
CA LEU A 48 2.78 2.01 7.62
C LEU A 48 2.92 2.03 9.14
N PHE A 49 4.14 1.98 9.68
CA PHE A 49 4.36 2.11 11.13
C PHE A 49 4.00 3.49 11.65
N VAL A 50 4.41 4.54 10.92
CA VAL A 50 4.04 5.92 11.24
C VAL A 50 2.53 6.10 11.13
N ASP A 51 1.89 5.62 10.07
CA ASP A 51 0.43 5.67 9.90
C ASP A 51 -0.26 4.94 11.04
N THR A 52 0.13 3.70 11.37
CA THR A 52 -0.49 2.94 12.45
C THR A 52 -0.38 3.63 13.82
N THR A 53 0.70 4.37 14.07
CA THR A 53 0.97 5.07 15.34
C THR A 53 0.47 6.52 15.38
N SER A 54 0.36 7.16 14.21
CA SER A 54 -0.01 8.57 14.06
C SER A 54 -1.48 8.76 13.70
N ASP A 55 -2.09 7.77 13.05
CA ASP A 55 -3.53 7.79 12.86
C ASP A 55 -4.17 7.95 14.23
N ALA A 56 -5.11 8.90 14.30
CA ALA A 56 -6.08 9.00 15.37
C ALA A 56 -7.08 7.83 15.29
N ASN A 57 -6.55 6.61 15.12
CA ASN A 57 -7.26 5.37 14.98
C ASN A 57 -8.20 5.27 16.16
N MET A 58 -9.50 5.34 15.87
CA MET A 58 -10.57 5.15 16.84
C MET A 58 -10.48 3.77 17.53
N ILE A 59 -9.65 2.87 16.98
CA ILE A 59 -9.21 1.57 17.52
C ILE A 59 -8.39 1.74 18.82
N ASP A 60 -7.61 2.82 18.95
CA ASP A 60 -6.81 3.10 20.16
C ASP A 60 -7.66 3.59 21.34
N LYS A 61 -8.95 3.89 21.11
CA LYS A 61 -9.93 4.18 22.18
C LYS A 61 -10.60 2.93 22.74
N THR A 62 -10.38 1.75 22.17
CA THR A 62 -10.91 0.47 22.65
C THR A 62 -9.84 -0.31 23.41
N GLU A 63 -9.70 -0.07 24.72
CA GLU A 63 -8.79 -0.83 25.57
C GLU A 63 -9.15 -2.34 25.63
N GLY A 64 -8.12 -3.20 25.67
CA GLY A 64 -8.27 -4.63 25.96
C GLY A 64 -8.61 -5.52 24.75
N ILE A 65 -9.65 -6.37 24.88
CA ILE A 65 -10.03 -7.39 23.88
C ILE A 65 -10.48 -6.76 22.56
N GLY A 66 -11.06 -5.56 22.60
CA GLY A 66 -11.55 -4.82 21.43
C GLY A 66 -10.44 -4.57 20.40
N PHE A 67 -9.33 -3.97 20.84
CA PHE A 67 -8.15 -3.72 20.00
C PHE A 67 -7.65 -4.99 19.29
N ILE A 68 -7.40 -6.06 20.04
CA ILE A 68 -6.87 -7.31 19.48
C ILE A 68 -7.85 -7.91 18.46
N SER A 69 -9.15 -7.88 18.77
CA SER A 69 -10.18 -8.41 17.87
C SER A 69 -10.29 -7.60 16.57
N SER A 70 -10.26 -6.26 16.65
CA SER A 70 -10.31 -5.38 15.48
C SER A 70 -9.06 -5.51 14.62
N SER A 71 -7.87 -5.52 15.23
CA SER A 71 -6.62 -5.74 14.48
C SER A 71 -6.60 -7.09 13.79
N ALA A 72 -7.09 -8.15 14.45
CA ALA A 72 -7.20 -9.48 13.85
C ALA A 72 -8.17 -9.49 12.65
N ILE A 73 -9.33 -8.83 12.78
CA ILE A 73 -10.30 -8.68 11.69
C ILE A 73 -9.66 -7.94 10.51
N ASN A 74 -8.95 -6.83 10.76
CA ASN A 74 -8.28 -6.06 9.70
C ASN A 74 -7.21 -6.89 8.97
N ILE A 75 -6.46 -7.72 9.69
CA ILE A 75 -5.47 -8.63 9.07
C ILE A 75 -6.17 -9.67 8.20
N ILE A 76 -7.27 -10.24 8.67
CA ILE A 76 -8.06 -11.20 7.89
C ILE A 76 -8.63 -10.53 6.64
N ASP A 77 -9.17 -9.33 6.78
CA ASP A 77 -9.76 -8.56 5.69
C ASP A 77 -8.73 -8.25 4.60
N LYS A 78 -7.56 -7.74 4.99
CA LYS A 78 -6.42 -7.54 4.08
C LYS A 78 -6.01 -8.83 3.37
N ARG A 79 -6.03 -9.98 4.07
CA ARG A 79 -5.70 -11.26 3.43
C ARG A 79 -6.75 -11.68 2.43
N VAL A 80 -8.03 -11.47 2.72
CA VAL A 80 -9.13 -11.75 1.79
C VAL A 80 -9.01 -10.90 0.53
N GLU A 81 -8.69 -9.62 0.69
CA GLU A 81 -8.47 -8.69 -0.43
C GLU A 81 -7.32 -9.14 -1.35
N LEU A 82 -6.27 -9.75 -0.79
CA LEU A 82 -5.11 -10.22 -1.54
C LEU A 82 -5.28 -11.61 -2.17
N LEU A 83 -6.33 -12.38 -1.83
CA LEU A 83 -6.54 -13.72 -2.37
C LEU A 83 -6.66 -13.74 -3.91
N PRO A 84 -7.48 -12.90 -4.55
CA PRO A 84 -7.64 -12.93 -6.01
C PRO A 84 -6.35 -12.59 -6.76
N VAL A 85 -5.55 -11.67 -6.20
CA VAL A 85 -4.25 -11.29 -6.76
C VAL A 85 -3.27 -12.45 -6.65
N THR A 86 -3.28 -13.15 -5.52
CA THR A 86 -2.44 -14.34 -5.31
C THR A 86 -2.83 -15.47 -6.27
N ASP A 87 -4.13 -15.73 -6.44
CA ASP A 87 -4.65 -16.75 -7.37
C ASP A 87 -4.24 -16.46 -8.82
N MET A 88 -4.20 -15.18 -9.22
CA MET A 88 -3.70 -14.77 -10.54
C MET A 88 -2.18 -14.96 -10.67
N LEU A 89 -1.43 -14.70 -9.60
CA LEU A 89 0.03 -14.85 -9.57
C LEU A 89 0.45 -16.31 -9.66
N ASP A 90 -0.32 -17.23 -9.08
CA ASP A 90 -0.06 -18.69 -9.13
C ASP A 90 -0.17 -19.28 -10.55
N LEU A 91 -0.76 -18.54 -11.49
CA LEU A 91 -0.83 -18.93 -12.91
C LEU A 91 0.44 -18.54 -13.70
N SER A 92 1.37 -17.79 -13.11
CA SER A 92 2.58 -17.30 -13.77
C SER A 92 3.80 -18.16 -13.49
N ASP A 93 4.73 -18.19 -14.45
CA ASP A 93 5.98 -18.95 -14.32
C ASP A 93 6.91 -18.40 -13.22
N ASP A 94 6.88 -17.08 -12.96
CA ASP A 94 7.58 -16.43 -11.84
C ASP A 94 6.63 -15.50 -11.07
N PRO A 95 5.91 -16.03 -10.06
CA PRO A 95 4.96 -15.26 -9.26
C PRO A 95 5.62 -14.11 -8.48
N TYR A 96 6.86 -14.29 -8.03
CA TYR A 96 7.55 -13.29 -7.22
C TYR A 96 7.92 -12.07 -8.05
N THR A 97 8.51 -12.29 -9.23
CA THR A 97 8.90 -11.18 -10.12
C THR A 97 7.67 -10.42 -10.62
N MET A 98 6.58 -11.12 -10.97
CA MET A 98 5.34 -10.46 -11.37
C MET A 98 4.71 -9.65 -10.24
N MET A 99 4.68 -10.20 -9.02
CA MET A 99 4.18 -9.49 -7.83
C MET A 99 5.00 -8.23 -7.57
N ARG A 100 6.33 -8.34 -7.57
CA ARG A 100 7.26 -7.23 -7.35
C ARG A 100 7.07 -6.14 -8.40
N SER A 101 7.09 -6.48 -9.69
CA SER A 101 6.99 -5.47 -10.76
C SER A 101 5.63 -4.78 -10.73
N SER A 102 4.55 -5.51 -10.46
CA SER A 102 3.19 -4.94 -10.38
C SER A 102 3.06 -4.01 -9.18
N TYR A 103 3.57 -4.42 -8.02
CA TYR A 103 3.59 -3.60 -6.82
C TYR A 103 4.36 -2.30 -7.03
N LEU A 104 5.59 -2.37 -7.58
CA LEU A 104 6.41 -1.17 -7.81
C LEU A 104 5.79 -0.22 -8.85
N GLN A 105 5.19 -0.75 -9.92
CA GLN A 105 4.47 0.06 -10.91
C GLN A 105 3.27 0.77 -10.28
N LYS A 106 2.45 0.05 -9.51
CA LYS A 106 1.32 0.65 -8.81
C LYS A 106 1.80 1.70 -7.80
N ARG A 107 2.82 1.39 -7.00
CA ARG A 107 3.32 2.34 -6.01
C ARG A 107 3.86 3.63 -6.62
N LYS A 108 4.54 3.53 -7.77
CA LYS A 108 4.97 4.70 -8.53
C LYS A 108 3.78 5.49 -9.04
N PHE A 109 2.74 4.81 -9.54
CA PHE A 109 1.51 5.45 -9.96
C PHE A 109 0.83 6.21 -8.82
N ASP A 110 0.73 5.59 -7.64
CA ASP A 110 0.11 6.18 -6.43
C ASP A 110 0.88 7.45 -5.99
N VAL A 111 2.22 7.39 -5.89
CA VAL A 111 3.06 8.55 -5.50
C VAL A 111 2.92 9.77 -6.43
N PHE A 112 2.55 9.56 -7.70
CA PHE A 112 2.46 10.61 -8.71
C PHE A 112 1.01 10.92 -9.12
N ASP A 113 0.00 10.45 -8.39
CA ASP A 113 -1.43 10.64 -8.72
C ASP A 113 -1.76 10.26 -10.17
N GLY A 114 -1.10 9.21 -10.68
CA GLY A 114 -1.21 8.77 -12.07
C GLY A 114 -0.54 9.65 -13.13
N SER A 115 0.06 10.77 -12.74
CA SER A 115 0.89 11.63 -13.60
C SER A 115 2.37 11.21 -13.54
N LEU A 116 2.67 10.02 -14.09
CA LEU A 116 4.03 9.50 -14.10
C LEU A 116 4.99 10.51 -14.78
N PRO A 117 6.11 10.91 -14.13
CA PRO A 117 7.13 11.69 -14.80
C PRO A 117 7.66 10.88 -15.98
N VAL A 118 7.87 11.56 -17.10
CA VAL A 118 8.56 10.96 -18.25
C VAL A 118 9.92 10.51 -17.75
N GLU A 119 10.17 9.20 -17.71
CA GLU A 119 11.51 8.72 -17.41
C GLU A 119 12.40 9.17 -18.56
N GLU A 120 13.35 10.07 -18.27
CA GLU A 120 14.50 10.24 -19.16
C GLU A 120 15.23 8.91 -19.10
N ASP A 121 15.12 8.12 -20.17
CA ASP A 121 15.80 6.84 -20.28
C ASP A 121 17.30 7.08 -20.05
N GLU A 122 17.86 6.59 -18.94
CA GLU A 122 19.31 6.63 -18.64
C GLU A 122 20.17 5.87 -19.69
N PHE A 123 19.54 5.33 -20.73
CA PHE A 123 20.15 4.66 -21.87
C PHE A 123 20.45 5.58 -23.06
N ASP A 124 19.99 6.84 -23.04
CA ASP A 124 20.28 7.81 -24.12
C ASP A 124 21.69 8.42 -24.04
N ASP A 125 22.44 8.14 -22.97
CA ASP A 125 23.79 8.68 -22.71
C ASP A 125 24.95 7.66 -22.90
N PHE A 126 24.73 6.53 -23.59
CA PHE A 126 25.77 5.52 -23.89
C PHE A 126 25.97 5.18 -25.37
#